data_AF-S9QGU8-F1
#
_entry.id   AF-S9QGU8-F1
#
_cell.length_a   1.000
_cell.length_b   1.000
_cell.length_c   1.000
_cell.angle_alpha   90.00
_cell.angle_beta   90.00
_cell.angle_gamma   90.00
#
_symmetry.space_group_name_H-M   'P 1'
#
loop_
_entity.id
_entity.type
_entity.pdbx_description
1 polymer ?
#
loop_
_entity_poly.entity_id
_entity_poly.type
_entity_poly.pdbx_seq_one_letter_code
_entity_poly.pdbx_strand_id
1 'polypeptide(L)'
;MAQMDDFQARLSRIGAEQSNQPAGLVQPTRKPTQEVNLNGSMLENAKYPASIAGAFVLGLLAVFFSRFVRFHLLGLADPESDIFLATVADGGMALAVGFCLRQMFKLEGAEWISAQAAGVTVMVAAMHNLVHIWPDTFALIFDPEWTAFVLDTTEFRTMRIMEYILPF
;
A
#
# COMPACT_ATOMS: atom_id res chain seq x y z
N MET A 1 48.59 45.13 -12.44
CA MET A 1 49.36 44.03 -13.07
C MET A 1 48.96 42.67 -12.51
N ALA A 2 48.72 42.51 -11.20
CA ALA A 2 48.34 41.23 -10.55
C ALA A 2 47.12 40.48 -11.15
N GLN A 3 46.12 41.17 -11.73
CA GLN A 3 44.97 40.50 -12.38
C GLN A 3 45.35 39.81 -13.70
N MET A 4 46.34 40.33 -14.42
CA MET A 4 46.78 39.75 -15.69
C MET A 4 47.54 38.44 -15.45
N ASP A 5 48.33 38.41 -14.36
CA ASP A 5 49.11 37.25 -13.93
C ASP A 5 48.18 36.13 -13.42
N ASP A 6 47.14 36.46 -12.66
CA ASP A 6 46.14 35.47 -12.19
C ASP A 6 45.31 34.90 -13.36
N PHE A 7 45.04 35.74 -14.37
CA PHE A 7 44.36 35.29 -15.59
C PHE A 7 45.24 34.35 -16.43
N GLN A 8 46.52 34.67 -16.60
CA GLN A 8 47.47 33.78 -17.28
C GLN A 8 47.69 32.46 -16.53
N ALA A 9 47.72 32.50 -15.19
CA ALA A 9 47.81 31.31 -14.34
C ALA A 9 46.55 30.42 -14.38
N ARG A 10 45.38 31.00 -14.69
CA ARG A 10 44.15 30.23 -14.96
C ARG A 10 44.18 29.59 -16.35
N LEU A 11 44.64 30.32 -17.36
CA LEU A 11 44.76 29.81 -18.74
C LEU A 11 45.75 28.65 -18.84
N SER A 12 46.91 28.73 -18.17
CA SER A 12 47.91 27.66 -18.19
C SER A 12 47.41 26.37 -17.52
N ARG A 13 46.55 26.49 -16.50
CA ARG A 13 45.92 25.36 -15.81
C ARG A 13 44.89 24.66 -16.67
N ILE A 14 44.02 25.42 -17.34
CA ILE A 14 43.00 24.88 -18.26
C ILE A 14 43.67 24.20 -19.46
N GLY A 15 44.73 24.79 -20.02
CA GLY A 15 45.48 24.20 -21.13
C GLY A 15 46.20 22.89 -20.76
N ALA A 16 46.67 22.76 -19.52
CA ALA A 16 47.31 21.54 -19.01
C ALA A 16 46.29 20.43 -18.65
N GLU A 17 45.08 20.78 -18.20
CA GLU A 17 44.01 19.80 -17.98
C GLU A 17 43.40 19.28 -19.28
N GLN A 18 43.47 20.07 -20.37
CA GLN A 18 42.93 19.71 -21.67
C GLN A 18 43.88 18.81 -22.50
N SER A 19 45.19 18.85 -22.24
CA SER A 19 46.19 18.02 -22.94
C SER A 19 46.35 16.62 -22.37
N ASN A 20 45.79 16.35 -21.17
CA ASN A 20 45.81 15.03 -20.53
C ASN A 20 44.50 14.24 -20.73
N GLN A 21 43.59 14.75 -21.58
CA GLN A 21 42.42 14.00 -22.02
C GLN A 21 42.79 13.15 -23.23
N PRO A 22 42.66 11.81 -23.18
CA PRO A 22 42.86 11.00 -24.36
C PRO A 22 41.94 11.49 -25.48
N ALA A 23 42.47 11.61 -26.69
CA ALA A 23 41.76 12.02 -27.90
C ALA A 23 40.63 11.03 -28.20
N GLY A 24 39.48 11.28 -27.58
CA GLY A 24 38.36 10.37 -27.54
C GLY A 24 37.18 11.06 -26.88
N LEU A 25 36.65 12.07 -27.57
CA LEU A 25 35.25 12.48 -27.49
C LEU A 25 34.67 12.52 -26.07
N VAL A 26 34.80 13.66 -25.38
CA VAL A 26 33.78 14.06 -24.39
C VAL A 26 32.52 14.39 -25.19
N GLN A 27 31.82 13.36 -25.65
CA GLN A 27 30.41 13.50 -25.95
C GLN A 27 29.76 13.87 -24.62
N PRO A 28 28.99 14.97 -24.53
CA PRO A 28 28.06 15.10 -23.43
C PRO A 28 27.23 13.82 -23.48
N THR A 29 27.28 13.01 -22.44
CA THR A 29 26.40 11.85 -22.28
C THR A 29 25.00 12.43 -22.12
N ARG A 30 24.40 12.83 -23.23
CA ARG A 30 23.01 13.18 -23.35
C ARG A 30 22.34 11.89 -22.93
N LYS A 31 21.81 11.86 -21.70
CA LYS A 31 20.96 10.76 -21.24
C LYS A 31 20.06 10.45 -22.43
N PRO A 32 20.09 9.20 -22.96
CA PRO A 32 19.33 8.87 -24.15
C PRO A 32 17.92 9.40 -23.88
N THR A 33 17.48 10.31 -24.75
CA THR A 33 16.16 10.90 -24.66
C THR A 33 15.27 9.69 -24.85
N GLN A 34 14.77 9.16 -23.73
CA GLN A 34 14.01 7.93 -23.70
C GLN A 34 12.87 8.17 -24.67
N GLU A 35 12.90 7.49 -25.82
CA GLU A 35 11.84 7.60 -26.81
C GLU A 35 10.55 7.24 -26.07
N VAL A 36 9.73 8.26 -25.80
CA VAL A 36 8.45 8.08 -25.13
C VAL A 36 7.60 7.32 -26.12
N ASN A 37 7.59 5.99 -25.96
CA ASN A 37 6.83 5.10 -26.81
C ASN A 37 5.34 5.28 -26.45
N LEU A 38 4.69 6.22 -27.13
CA LEU A 38 3.32 6.66 -26.86
C LEU A 38 2.30 5.52 -26.94
N ASN A 39 2.59 4.44 -27.68
CA ASN A 39 1.71 3.28 -27.82
C ASN A 39 1.92 2.18 -26.77
N GLY A 40 3.10 2.11 -26.13
CA GLY A 40 3.30 1.32 -24.89
C GLY A 40 2.85 2.06 -23.62
N SER A 41 2.60 3.37 -23.75
CA SER A 41 2.49 4.30 -22.62
C SER A 41 1.23 4.13 -21.77
N MET A 42 0.07 3.74 -22.31
CA MET A 42 -1.15 3.70 -21.50
C MET A 42 -1.12 2.57 -20.46
N LEU A 43 -0.71 1.36 -20.86
CA LEU A 43 -0.60 0.24 -19.93
C LEU A 43 0.53 0.47 -18.93
N GLU A 44 1.65 1.01 -19.40
CA GLU A 44 2.82 1.29 -18.55
C GLU A 44 2.55 2.43 -17.55
N ASN A 45 1.82 3.46 -17.95
CA ASN A 45 1.35 4.54 -17.08
C ASN A 45 0.25 4.07 -16.12
N ALA A 46 -0.57 3.08 -16.51
CA ALA A 46 -1.61 2.53 -15.64
C ALA A 46 -1.07 1.59 -14.56
N LYS A 47 0.11 0.98 -14.75
CA LYS A 47 0.72 0.07 -13.75
C LYS A 47 0.89 0.73 -12.39
N TYR A 48 1.32 1.99 -12.36
CA TYR A 48 1.55 2.71 -11.12
C TYR A 48 0.26 2.90 -10.28
N PRO A 49 -0.80 3.59 -10.78
CA PRO A 49 -2.03 3.73 -10.02
C PRO A 49 -2.73 2.39 -9.76
N ALA A 50 -2.63 1.43 -10.70
CA ALA A 50 -3.17 0.08 -10.49
C ALA A 50 -2.46 -0.64 -9.33
N SER A 51 -1.15 -0.46 -9.16
CA SER A 51 -0.41 -1.06 -8.04
C SER A 51 -0.81 -0.48 -6.68
N ILE A 52 -1.14 0.82 -6.61
CA ILE A 52 -1.65 1.48 -5.40
C ILE A 52 -3.07 0.96 -5.08
N ALA A 53 -3.95 0.89 -6.09
CA ALA A 53 -5.27 0.27 -5.94
C ALA A 53 -5.16 -1.19 -5.49
N GLY A 54 -4.20 -1.94 -6.05
CA GLY A 54 -3.87 -3.30 -5.64
C GLY A 54 -3.45 -3.39 -4.18
N ALA A 55 -2.58 -2.49 -3.70
CA ALA A 55 -2.18 -2.43 -2.29
C ALA A 55 -3.38 -2.17 -1.36
N PHE A 56 -4.27 -1.27 -1.74
CA PHE A 56 -5.51 -1.02 -1.00
C PHE A 56 -6.39 -2.28 -0.92
N VAL A 57 -6.62 -2.97 -2.04
CA VAL A 57 -7.39 -4.22 -2.09
C VAL A 57 -6.72 -5.32 -1.25
N LEU A 58 -5.39 -5.42 -1.27
CA LEU A 58 -4.67 -6.35 -0.41
C LEU A 58 -4.87 -6.04 1.09
N GLY A 59 -4.99 -4.76 1.45
CA GLY A 59 -5.37 -4.34 2.80
C GLY A 59 -6.77 -4.80 3.19
N LEU A 60 -7.75 -4.61 2.30
CA LEU A 60 -9.12 -5.11 2.49
C LEU A 60 -9.12 -6.64 2.71
N LEU A 61 -8.41 -7.37 1.86
CA LEU A 61 -8.34 -8.84 1.92
C LEU A 61 -7.58 -9.33 3.15
N ALA A 62 -6.59 -8.59 3.64
CA ALA A 62 -5.84 -8.98 4.84
C ALA A 62 -6.74 -9.14 6.07
N VAL A 63 -7.70 -8.23 6.26
CA VAL A 63 -8.69 -8.31 7.34
C VAL A 63 -9.60 -9.52 7.16
N PHE A 64 -10.08 -9.72 5.93
CA PHE A 64 -10.93 -10.87 5.60
C PHE A 64 -10.23 -12.21 5.87
N PHE A 65 -8.98 -12.36 5.41
CA PHE A 65 -8.19 -13.56 5.63
C PHE A 65 -7.79 -13.75 7.08
N SER A 66 -7.44 -12.68 7.79
CA SER A 66 -7.17 -12.72 9.22
C SER A 66 -8.36 -13.33 9.98
N ARG A 67 -9.56 -12.85 9.67
CA ARG A 67 -10.79 -13.36 10.27
C ARG A 67 -11.07 -14.81 9.85
N PHE A 68 -10.83 -15.15 8.58
CA PHE A 68 -10.98 -16.52 8.08
C PHE A 68 -10.06 -17.50 8.83
N VAL A 69 -8.79 -17.12 9.02
CA VAL A 69 -7.81 -17.88 9.80
C VAL A 69 -8.26 -18.03 11.25
N ARG A 70 -8.78 -16.97 11.87
CA ARG A 70 -9.28 -17.02 13.25
C ARG A 70 -10.43 -18.02 13.41
N PHE A 71 -11.41 -18.00 12.52
CA PHE A 71 -12.55 -18.92 12.58
C PHE A 71 -12.16 -20.37 12.25
N HIS A 72 -11.39 -20.59 11.18
CA HIS A 72 -11.11 -21.95 10.71
C HIS A 72 -9.90 -22.63 11.33
N LEU A 73 -8.84 -21.87 11.65
CA LEU A 73 -7.59 -22.45 12.17
C LEU A 73 -7.50 -22.37 13.68
N LEU A 74 -8.08 -21.33 14.30
CA LEU A 74 -8.05 -21.16 15.75
C LEU A 74 -9.35 -21.59 16.43
N GLY A 75 -10.45 -21.73 15.68
CA GLY A 75 -11.76 -22.12 16.24
C GLY A 75 -12.33 -21.08 17.21
N LEU A 76 -11.85 -19.84 17.16
CA LEU A 76 -12.22 -18.77 18.08
C LEU A 76 -13.41 -17.98 17.53
N ALA A 77 -14.58 -18.62 17.55
CA ALA A 77 -15.87 -17.97 17.37
C ALA A 77 -16.39 -17.56 18.76
N ASP A 78 -15.77 -16.55 19.38
CA ASP A 78 -16.23 -16.05 20.68
C ASP A 78 -16.96 -14.70 20.48
N PRO A 79 -18.31 -14.71 20.42
CA PRO A 79 -19.11 -13.50 20.26
C PRO A 79 -19.14 -12.63 21.52
N GLU A 80 -18.77 -13.16 22.69
CA GLU A 80 -18.78 -12.43 23.96
C GLU A 80 -17.44 -11.77 24.31
N SER A 81 -16.39 -12.04 23.53
CA SER A 81 -15.11 -11.36 23.71
C SER A 81 -15.27 -9.84 23.53
N ASP A 82 -14.67 -9.06 24.44
CA ASP A 82 -14.68 -7.59 24.39
C ASP A 82 -14.38 -7.13 22.96
N ILE A 83 -15.38 -6.50 22.33
CA ILE A 83 -15.35 -6.09 20.92
C ILE A 83 -14.08 -5.31 20.62
N PHE A 84 -13.58 -4.53 21.58
CA PHE A 84 -12.33 -3.81 21.45
C PHE A 84 -11.13 -4.76 21.33
N LEU A 85 -11.00 -5.71 22.26
CA LEU A 85 -9.91 -6.69 22.27
C LEU A 85 -9.94 -7.58 21.02
N ALA A 86 -11.12 -8.03 20.62
CA ALA A 86 -11.32 -8.82 19.40
C ALA A 86 -10.93 -8.04 18.14
N THR A 87 -11.28 -6.75 18.08
CA THR A 87 -10.92 -5.86 16.95
C THR A 87 -9.43 -5.58 16.91
N VAL A 88 -8.79 -5.36 18.06
CA VAL A 88 -7.33 -5.15 18.16
C VAL A 88 -6.57 -6.42 17.76
N ALA A 89 -7.01 -7.60 18.22
CA ALA A 89 -6.43 -8.88 17.84
C ALA A 89 -6.52 -9.12 16.33
N ASP A 90 -7.70 -8.87 15.74
CA ASP A 90 -7.90 -8.97 14.29
C ASP A 90 -7.09 -7.92 13.53
N GLY A 91 -6.94 -6.70 14.07
CA GLY A 91 -6.08 -5.66 13.50
C GLY A 91 -4.61 -6.09 13.48
N GLY A 92 -4.10 -6.65 14.59
CA GLY A 92 -2.74 -7.18 14.67
C GLY A 92 -2.48 -8.34 13.70
N MET A 93 -3.43 -9.26 13.58
CA MET A 93 -3.33 -10.39 12.66
C MET A 93 -3.49 -9.95 11.20
N ALA A 94 -4.35 -8.97 10.91
CA ALA A 94 -4.45 -8.34 9.60
C ALA A 94 -3.15 -7.62 9.21
N LEU A 95 -2.45 -6.98 10.14
CA LEU A 95 -1.12 -6.41 9.88
C LEU A 95 -0.10 -7.48 9.53
N ALA A 96 -0.11 -8.63 10.22
CA ALA A 96 0.78 -9.75 9.91
C ALA A 96 0.48 -10.36 8.53
N VAL A 97 -0.79 -10.62 8.22
CA VAL A 97 -1.23 -11.10 6.90
C VAL A 97 -0.89 -10.07 5.82
N GLY A 98 -1.15 -8.80 6.10
CA GLY A 98 -0.83 -7.69 5.21
C GLY A 98 0.67 -7.59 4.92
N PHE A 99 1.51 -7.78 5.93
CA PHE A 99 2.97 -7.84 5.77
C PHE A 99 3.40 -9.02 4.87
N CYS A 100 2.82 -10.20 5.07
CA CYS A 100 3.07 -11.36 4.21
C CYS A 100 2.67 -11.09 2.75
N LEU A 101 1.45 -10.58 2.52
CA LEU A 101 0.97 -10.23 1.19
C LEU A 101 1.89 -9.19 0.54
N ARG A 102 2.28 -8.16 1.29
CA ARG A 102 3.20 -7.14 0.81
C ARG A 102 4.53 -7.74 0.34
N GLN A 103 5.11 -8.65 1.12
CA GLN A 103 6.35 -9.33 0.78
C GLN A 103 6.21 -10.20 -0.48
N MET A 104 5.07 -10.88 -0.63
CA MET A 104 4.76 -11.69 -1.81
C MET A 104 4.65 -10.83 -3.08
N PHE A 105 4.03 -9.66 -2.98
CA PHE A 105 3.80 -8.75 -4.12
C PHE A 105 4.92 -7.71 -4.33
N LYS A 106 5.98 -7.72 -3.50
CA LYS A 106 7.12 -6.79 -3.58
C LYS A 106 6.70 -5.31 -3.62
N LEU A 107 5.67 -4.95 -2.85
CA LEU A 107 5.18 -3.58 -2.79
C LEU A 107 6.07 -2.78 -1.82
N GLU A 108 7.04 -2.05 -2.37
CA GLU A 108 8.05 -1.31 -1.61
C GLU A 108 7.85 0.20 -1.74
N GLY A 109 7.62 0.89 -0.62
CA GLY A 109 7.51 2.35 -0.58
C GLY A 109 6.35 2.82 0.31
N ALA A 110 6.45 4.06 0.81
CA ALA A 110 5.49 4.61 1.77
C ALA A 110 4.06 4.69 1.20
N GLU A 111 3.92 4.89 -0.11
CA GLU A 111 2.62 5.03 -0.80
C GLU A 111 1.81 3.73 -0.81
N TRP A 112 2.45 2.59 -1.07
CA TRP A 112 1.76 1.29 -1.01
C TRP A 112 1.44 0.89 0.43
N ILE A 113 2.31 1.24 1.39
CA ILE A 113 2.06 1.00 2.81
C ILE A 113 0.82 1.76 3.27
N SER A 114 0.74 3.05 2.94
CA SER A 114 -0.40 3.87 3.35
C SER A 114 -1.69 3.43 2.66
N ALA A 115 -1.63 3.05 1.38
CA ALA A 115 -2.77 2.49 0.65
C ALA A 115 -3.25 1.18 1.29
N GLN A 116 -2.34 0.27 1.62
CA GLN A 116 -2.68 -0.98 2.29
C GLN A 116 -3.27 -0.74 3.69
N ALA A 117 -2.66 0.15 4.48
CA ALA A 117 -3.16 0.52 5.80
C ALA A 117 -4.56 1.15 5.71
N ALA A 118 -4.80 2.01 4.71
CA ALA A 118 -6.13 2.57 4.45
C ALA A 118 -7.15 1.48 4.12
N GLY A 119 -6.76 0.47 3.32
CA GLY A 119 -7.59 -0.70 3.04
C GLY A 119 -7.96 -1.45 4.31
N VAL A 120 -6.98 -1.76 5.17
CA VAL A 120 -7.23 -2.42 6.46
C VAL A 120 -8.23 -1.59 7.30
N THR A 121 -7.99 -0.30 7.47
CA THR A 121 -8.86 0.59 8.25
C THR A 121 -10.28 0.62 7.70
N VAL A 122 -10.45 0.77 6.39
CA VAL A 122 -11.77 0.80 5.75
C VAL A 122 -12.50 -0.53 5.95
N MET A 123 -11.82 -1.67 5.76
CA MET A 123 -12.44 -2.97 5.95
C MET A 123 -12.84 -3.18 7.41
N VAL A 124 -11.97 -2.87 8.38
CA VAL A 124 -12.32 -2.98 9.81
C VAL A 124 -13.55 -2.13 10.13
N ALA A 125 -13.62 -0.90 9.62
CA ALA A 125 -14.69 0.03 9.93
C ALA A 125 -16.02 -0.28 9.21
N ALA A 126 -15.98 -0.99 8.08
CA ALA A 126 -17.14 -1.15 7.19
C ALA A 126 -17.49 -2.61 6.85
N MET A 127 -16.75 -3.61 7.31
CA MET A 127 -16.99 -5.03 7.00
C MET A 127 -18.40 -5.48 7.40
N HIS A 128 -18.96 -4.95 8.49
CA HIS A 128 -20.32 -5.26 8.90
C HIS A 128 -21.35 -4.92 7.83
N ASN A 129 -21.12 -3.91 6.99
CA ASN A 129 -22.00 -3.62 5.86
C ASN A 129 -22.02 -4.76 4.83
N LEU A 130 -20.90 -5.45 4.61
CA LEU A 130 -20.87 -6.62 3.72
C LEU A 130 -21.67 -7.78 4.30
N VAL A 131 -21.63 -7.94 5.63
CA VAL A 131 -22.45 -8.91 6.36
C VAL A 131 -23.94 -8.61 6.18
N HIS A 132 -24.33 -7.33 6.27
CA HIS A 132 -25.72 -6.90 6.01
C HIS A 132 -26.18 -7.14 4.57
N ILE A 133 -25.29 -7.02 3.58
CA ILE A 133 -25.63 -7.25 2.16
C ILE A 133 -25.76 -8.76 1.86
N TRP A 134 -24.87 -9.59 2.42
CA TRP A 134 -24.82 -11.03 2.14
C TRP A 134 -24.72 -11.88 3.42
N PRO A 135 -25.77 -11.89 4.26
CA PRO A 135 -25.71 -12.55 5.57
C PRO A 135 -25.48 -14.07 5.43
N ASP A 136 -26.20 -14.73 4.52
CA ASP A 136 -26.08 -16.19 4.32
C ASP A 136 -24.66 -16.60 3.90
N THR A 137 -24.02 -15.81 3.03
CA THR A 137 -22.66 -16.07 2.57
C THR A 137 -21.65 -15.95 3.73
N PHE A 138 -21.80 -14.92 4.58
CA PHE A 138 -20.90 -14.72 5.72
C PHE A 138 -21.13 -15.75 6.84
N ALA A 139 -22.36 -16.22 7.03
CA ALA A 139 -22.67 -17.32 7.94
C ALA A 139 -22.00 -18.64 7.50
N LEU A 140 -21.90 -18.89 6.19
CA LEU A 140 -21.21 -20.06 5.65
C LEU A 140 -19.68 -19.93 5.69
N ILE A 141 -19.15 -18.72 5.48
CA ILE A 141 -17.70 -18.49 5.42
C ILE A 141 -17.07 -18.35 6.80
N PHE A 142 -17.72 -17.70 7.77
CA PHE A 142 -17.09 -17.45 9.07
C PHE A 142 -17.72 -18.30 10.14
N ASP A 143 -18.90 -17.89 10.58
CA ASP A 143 -19.69 -18.59 11.59
C ASP A 143 -21.11 -17.97 11.64
N PRO A 144 -22.18 -18.79 11.77
CA PRO A 144 -23.55 -18.29 11.86
C PRO A 144 -23.83 -17.44 13.10
N GLU A 145 -23.25 -17.78 14.26
CA GLU A 145 -23.46 -17.07 15.52
C GLU A 145 -22.81 -15.69 15.49
N TRP A 146 -21.56 -15.61 15.01
CA TRP A 146 -20.90 -14.33 14.77
C TRP A 146 -21.67 -13.45 13.78
N THR A 147 -22.19 -14.05 12.70
CA THR A 147 -22.97 -13.32 11.70
C THR A 147 -24.24 -12.73 12.33
N ALA A 148 -24.98 -13.52 13.12
CA ALA A 148 -26.15 -13.04 13.85
C ALA A 148 -25.79 -11.93 14.83
N PHE A 149 -24.69 -12.06 15.57
CA PHE A 149 -24.18 -11.03 16.47
C PHE A 149 -23.89 -9.71 15.75
N VAL A 150 -23.24 -9.76 14.57
CA VAL A 150 -22.98 -8.55 13.79
C VAL A 150 -24.28 -7.89 13.33
N LEU A 151 -25.25 -8.67 12.86
CA LEU A 151 -26.55 -8.14 12.42
C LEU A 151 -27.34 -7.51 13.58
N ASP A 152 -27.22 -8.04 14.79
CA ASP A 152 -27.92 -7.53 15.99
C ASP A 152 -27.24 -6.28 16.58
N THR A 153 -25.90 -6.21 16.50
CA THR A 153 -25.12 -5.15 17.17
C THR A 153 -24.67 -4.01 16.25
N THR A 154 -24.90 -4.12 14.93
CA THR A 154 -24.48 -3.11 13.96
C THR A 154 -25.59 -2.72 12.99
N GLU A 155 -25.56 -1.46 12.56
CA GLU A 155 -26.53 -0.93 11.59
C GLU A 155 -25.95 -0.93 10.17
N PHE A 156 -26.80 -1.18 9.18
CA PHE A 156 -26.42 -1.10 7.77
C PHE A 156 -26.15 0.36 7.34
N ARG A 157 -25.20 0.55 6.41
CA ARG A 157 -24.74 1.85 5.88
C ARG A 157 -24.13 2.76 6.95
N THR A 158 -23.35 2.14 7.82
CA THR A 158 -22.61 2.87 8.85
C THR A 158 -21.13 2.49 8.83
N MET A 159 -20.28 3.40 9.29
CA MET A 159 -18.87 3.16 9.53
C MET A 159 -18.64 3.24 11.03
N ARG A 160 -18.08 2.19 11.62
CA ARG A 160 -17.75 2.16 13.04
C ARG A 160 -16.27 2.45 13.22
N ILE A 161 -15.95 3.53 13.92
CA ILE A 161 -14.59 3.92 14.26
C ILE A 161 -14.53 4.03 15.78
N MET A 162 -13.98 3.01 16.43
CA MET A 162 -14.00 2.88 17.89
C MET A 162 -15.44 2.92 18.42
N GLU A 163 -15.82 3.97 19.17
CA GLU A 163 -17.16 4.18 19.72
C GLU A 163 -18.07 5.02 18.81
N TYR A 164 -17.52 5.61 17.75
CA TYR A 164 -18.27 6.49 16.85
C TYR A 164 -18.92 5.70 15.71
N ILE A 165 -20.19 5.99 15.46
CA ILE A 165 -20.97 5.43 14.35
C ILE A 165 -21.27 6.57 13.37
N LEU A 166 -20.77 6.45 12.14
CA LEU A 166 -20.95 7.44 11.08
C LEU A 166 -21.87 6.88 9.98
N PRO A 167 -23.06 7.46 9.74
CA PRO A 167 -23.96 7.05 8.67
C PRO A 167 -23.51 7.59 7.29
N PHE A 168 -23.83 6.88 6.20
CA PHE A 168 -23.60 7.35 4.82
C PHE A 168 -24.56 6.78 3.77
#